data_AF-A0A942GMY3-F1
#
_entry.id   AF-A0A942GMY3-F1
#
_cell.length_a   1.000
_cell.length_b   1.000
_cell.length_c   1.000
_cell.angle_alpha   90.00
_cell.angle_beta   90.00
_cell.angle_gamma   90.00
#
_symmetry.space_group_name_H-M   'P 1'
#
loop_
_entity.id
_entity.type
_entity.pdbx_description
1 polymer ?
#
loop_
_entity_poly.entity_id
_entity_poly.type
_entity_poly.pdbx_seq_one_letter_code
_entity_poly.pdbx_strand_id
1 'polypeptide(L)'
;MRRNSYAALPALKFSIGLLVFAFLLFNIERQVHFMFENLLVKAEVLAQQVFLTREWVTDYGGVWVSRDTPPYHRVENNMYLKTPAMVTGELARYADKYGRFAFGLASRNPLNPDNTPDALELEAISRLEQGERLFTRLVLRPTTQFHYVVPLHTDERCLECHYQQGYAEGDLAGVLSVTIPAGTMLQQLYVVTATNVVFALVTFALATLLASDWVKKSFYCRWQT
;
A
#
# COMPACT_ATOMS: atom_id res chain seq x y z
N MET A 1 -41.65 -32.42 -35.16
CA MET A 1 -40.84 -31.24 -35.54
C MET A 1 -39.41 -31.41 -35.02
N ARG A 2 -38.43 -31.55 -35.91
CA ARG A 2 -37.01 -31.71 -35.57
C ARG A 2 -36.45 -30.38 -35.07
N ARG A 3 -36.19 -30.25 -33.78
CA ARG A 3 -35.43 -29.10 -33.24
C ARG A 3 -33.97 -29.30 -33.66
N ASN A 4 -33.46 -28.42 -34.52
CA ASN A 4 -32.13 -28.51 -35.10
C ASN A 4 -31.09 -28.34 -33.99
N SER A 5 -30.55 -29.42 -33.43
CA SER A 5 -29.66 -29.39 -32.24
C SER A 5 -28.39 -28.55 -32.45
N TYR A 6 -27.98 -28.33 -33.70
CA TYR A 6 -26.87 -27.44 -34.06
C TYR A 6 -27.20 -25.95 -33.83
N ALA A 7 -28.47 -25.57 -33.78
CA ALA A 7 -28.88 -24.18 -33.53
C ALA A 7 -28.56 -23.72 -32.09
N ALA A 8 -28.38 -24.65 -31.14
CA ALA A 8 -28.03 -24.33 -29.75
C ALA A 8 -26.52 -24.18 -29.52
N LEU A 9 -25.67 -24.66 -30.44
CA LEU A 9 -24.21 -24.63 -30.28
C LEU A 9 -23.63 -23.20 -30.21
N PRO A 10 -24.06 -22.23 -31.04
CA PRO A 10 -23.58 -20.84 -30.93
C PRO A 10 -23.95 -20.20 -29.59
N ALA A 11 -25.19 -20.42 -29.12
CA ALA A 11 -25.66 -19.90 -27.84
C ALA A 11 -24.85 -20.49 -26.67
N LEU A 12 -24.59 -21.80 -26.68
CA LEU A 12 -23.77 -22.46 -25.66
C LEU A 12 -22.33 -21.92 -25.64
N LYS A 13 -21.68 -21.77 -26.81
CA LYS A 13 -20.33 -21.19 -26.90
C LYS A 13 -20.29 -19.75 -26.39
N PHE A 14 -21.31 -18.95 -26.73
CA PHE A 14 -21.44 -17.58 -26.26
C PHE A 14 -21.59 -17.53 -24.73
N SER A 15 -22.45 -18.37 -24.14
CA SER A 15 -22.62 -18.45 -22.69
C SER A 15 -21.33 -18.87 -21.97
N ILE A 16 -20.59 -19.85 -22.49
CA ILE A 16 -19.28 -20.25 -21.95
C ILE A 16 -18.31 -19.07 -22.00
N GLY A 17 -18.25 -18.34 -23.13
CA GLY A 17 -17.39 -17.17 -23.27
C GLY A 17 -17.73 -16.08 -22.26
N LEU A 18 -19.02 -15.80 -22.06
CA LEU A 18 -19.49 -14.82 -21.10
C LEU A 18 -19.13 -15.21 -19.65
N LEU A 19 -19.25 -16.49 -19.30
CA LEU A 19 -18.86 -17.00 -17.98
C LEU A 19 -17.35 -16.90 -17.75
N VAL A 20 -16.53 -17.30 -18.73
CA VAL A 20 -15.07 -17.19 -18.65
C VAL A 20 -14.64 -15.72 -18.55
N PHE A 21 -15.26 -14.83 -19.32
CA PHE A 21 -14.99 -13.40 -19.28
C PHE A 21 -15.37 -12.78 -17.93
N ALA A 22 -16.57 -13.08 -17.41
CA ALA A 22 -17.00 -12.61 -16.10
C ALA A 22 -16.06 -13.10 -14.98
N PHE A 23 -15.64 -14.36 -15.03
CA PHE A 23 -14.67 -14.91 -14.09
C PHE A 23 -13.30 -14.22 -14.19
N LEU A 24 -12.83 -13.93 -15.40
CA LEU A 24 -11.58 -13.20 -15.61
C LEU A 24 -11.63 -11.79 -15.00
N LEU A 25 -12.71 -11.03 -15.24
CA LEU A 25 -12.90 -9.71 -14.66
C LEU A 25 -12.92 -9.75 -13.13
N PHE A 26 -13.66 -10.70 -12.56
CA PHE A 26 -13.70 -10.92 -11.11
C PHE A 26 -12.30 -11.21 -10.55
N ASN A 27 -11.51 -12.08 -11.20
CA ASN A 27 -10.16 -12.38 -10.73
C ASN A 27 -9.21 -11.19 -10.80
N ILE A 28 -9.30 -10.37 -11.86
CA ILE A 28 -8.48 -9.16 -12.00
C ILE A 28 -8.83 -8.17 -10.89
N GLU A 29 -10.11 -7.91 -10.66
CA GLU A 29 -10.57 -7.02 -9.58
C GLU A 29 -10.05 -7.51 -8.22
N ARG A 30 -10.20 -8.80 -7.94
CA ARG A 30 -9.71 -9.41 -6.69
C ARG A 30 -8.21 -9.29 -6.52
N GLN A 31 -7.42 -9.41 -7.59
CA GLN A 31 -5.97 -9.26 -7.54
C GLN A 31 -5.54 -7.83 -7.28
N VAL A 32 -6.20 -6.84 -7.91
CA VAL A 32 -5.92 -5.42 -7.65
C VAL A 32 -6.26 -5.06 -6.20
N HIS A 33 -7.42 -5.50 -5.70
CA HIS A 33 -7.81 -5.25 -4.33
C HIS A 33 -6.85 -5.91 -3.34
N PHE A 34 -6.49 -7.18 -3.55
CA PHE A 34 -5.50 -7.88 -2.73
C PHE A 34 -4.12 -7.18 -2.74
N MET A 35 -3.71 -6.64 -3.89
CA MET A 35 -2.46 -5.88 -4.00
C MET A 35 -2.52 -4.63 -3.12
N PHE A 36 -3.59 -3.85 -3.19
CA PHE A 36 -3.75 -2.64 -2.40
C PHE A 36 -3.80 -2.92 -0.89
N GLU A 37 -4.59 -3.90 -0.47
CA GLU A 37 -4.67 -4.33 0.94
C GLU A 37 -3.32 -4.79 1.48
N ASN A 38 -2.54 -5.52 0.68
CA ASN A 38 -1.17 -5.90 1.09
C ASN A 38 -0.24 -4.70 1.26
N LEU A 39 -0.35 -3.68 0.42
CA LEU A 39 0.44 -2.45 0.58
C LEU A 39 0.02 -1.69 1.84
N LEU A 40 -1.29 -1.60 2.09
CA LEU A 40 -1.85 -0.94 3.25
C LEU A 40 -1.35 -1.60 4.55
N VAL A 41 -1.56 -2.92 4.70
CA VAL A 41 -1.15 -3.66 5.90
C VAL A 41 0.36 -3.58 6.12
N LYS A 42 1.18 -3.67 5.06
CA LYS A 42 2.64 -3.51 5.18
C LYS A 42 3.01 -2.11 5.67
N ALA A 43 2.40 -1.08 5.12
CA ALA A 43 2.69 0.30 5.50
C ALA A 43 2.24 0.59 6.93
N GLU A 44 1.08 0.08 7.34
CA GLU A 44 0.55 0.18 8.70
C GLU A 44 1.49 -0.48 9.71
N VAL A 45 1.95 -1.70 9.44
CA VAL A 45 2.91 -2.40 10.33
C VAL A 45 4.24 -1.64 10.44
N LEU A 46 4.73 -1.07 9.33
CA LEU A 46 5.94 -0.25 9.35
C LEU A 46 5.73 1.04 10.17
N ALA A 47 4.60 1.71 10.00
CA ALA A 47 4.25 2.90 10.78
C ALA A 47 4.15 2.56 12.27
N GLN A 48 3.49 1.45 12.62
CA GLN A 48 3.38 0.96 13.99
C GLN A 48 4.75 0.66 14.61
N GLN A 49 5.67 0.07 13.84
CA GLN A 49 7.04 -0.16 14.31
C GLN A 49 7.77 1.16 14.63
N VAL A 50 7.57 2.21 13.82
CA VAL A 50 8.14 3.54 14.07
C VAL A 50 7.51 4.14 15.34
N PHE A 51 6.20 4.02 15.51
CA PHE A 51 5.51 4.49 16.71
C PHE A 51 5.99 3.80 17.98
N LEU A 52 6.03 2.46 18.00
CA LEU A 52 6.52 1.69 19.14
C LEU A 52 7.96 2.07 19.52
N THR A 53 8.81 2.27 18.51
CA THR A 53 10.19 2.70 18.74
C THR A 53 10.23 4.10 19.35
N ARG A 54 9.43 5.03 18.82
CA ARG A 54 9.36 6.41 19.31
C ARG A 54 8.80 6.49 20.73
N GLU A 55 7.76 5.72 21.02
CA GLU A 55 7.16 5.60 22.35
C GLU A 55 8.18 5.08 23.35
N TRP A 56 8.89 4.00 23.02
CA TRP A 56 9.99 3.49 23.85
C TRP A 56 11.04 4.57 24.12
N VAL A 57 11.51 5.30 23.09
CA VAL A 57 12.47 6.40 23.32
C VAL A 57 11.90 7.49 24.22
N THR A 58 10.61 7.78 24.11
CA THR A 58 9.92 8.80 24.92
C THR A 58 9.83 8.37 26.39
N ASP A 59 9.44 7.12 26.64
CA ASP A 59 9.26 6.59 28.01
C ASP A 59 10.57 6.57 28.81
N TYR A 60 11.71 6.45 28.13
CA TYR A 60 13.05 6.52 28.75
C TYR A 60 13.68 7.93 28.69
N GLY A 61 12.97 8.94 28.19
CA GLY A 61 13.44 10.33 28.15
C GLY A 61 14.51 10.63 27.09
N GLY A 62 14.69 9.72 26.11
CA GLY A 62 15.65 9.85 25.01
C GLY A 62 16.76 8.79 25.02
N VAL A 63 17.66 8.88 24.04
CA VAL A 63 18.82 7.97 23.92
C VAL A 63 20.11 8.76 24.03
N TRP A 64 20.95 8.41 25.01
CA TRP A 64 22.30 8.96 25.13
C TRP A 64 23.28 8.22 24.22
N VAL A 65 24.01 8.95 23.39
CA VAL A 65 25.06 8.41 22.52
C VAL A 65 26.40 9.04 22.86
N SER A 66 27.50 8.27 22.75
CA SER A 66 28.86 8.77 23.00
C SER A 66 29.50 9.46 21.78
N ARG A 67 28.86 9.34 20.61
CA ARG A 67 29.35 9.93 19.37
C ARG A 67 28.79 11.34 19.21
N ASP A 68 29.67 12.31 18.98
CA ASP A 68 29.28 13.67 18.60
C ASP A 68 28.72 13.65 17.17
N THR A 69 27.40 13.53 17.05
CA THR A 69 26.72 13.55 15.77
C THR A 69 25.49 14.44 15.90
N PRO A 70 25.58 15.74 15.58
CA PRO A 70 24.44 16.64 15.59
C PRO A 70 23.31 16.16 14.64
N PRO A 71 22.04 16.53 14.90
CA PRO A 71 21.59 17.33 16.04
C PRO A 71 21.45 16.47 17.32
N TYR A 72 21.64 17.10 18.48
CA TYR A 72 21.37 16.53 19.80
C TYR A 72 20.66 17.59 20.66
N HIS A 73 19.89 17.16 21.65
CA HIS A 73 19.09 18.06 22.49
C HIS A 73 19.87 18.57 23.71
N ARG A 74 20.71 17.72 24.31
CA ARG A 74 21.52 18.04 25.50
C ARG A 74 22.86 17.33 25.43
N VAL A 75 23.90 17.93 26.04
CA VAL A 75 25.22 17.31 26.23
C VAL A 75 25.52 17.23 27.72
N GLU A 76 25.97 16.06 28.18
CA GLU A 76 26.35 15.83 29.58
C GLU A 76 27.43 14.75 29.64
N ASN A 77 28.52 14.98 30.38
CA ASN A 77 29.61 13.99 30.57
C ASN A 77 30.13 13.34 29.27
N ASN A 78 30.33 14.14 28.20
CA ASN A 78 30.70 13.68 26.85
C ASN A 78 29.70 12.70 26.20
N MET A 79 28.44 12.72 26.63
CA MET A 79 27.33 12.02 26.02
C MET A 79 26.35 13.04 25.42
N TYR A 80 25.67 12.65 24.35
CA TYR A 80 24.78 13.48 23.56
C TYR A 80 23.38 12.87 23.56
N LEU A 81 22.38 13.59 24.07
CA LEU A 81 21.00 13.11 24.17
C LEU A 81 20.26 13.30 22.84
N LYS A 82 19.66 12.22 22.34
CA LYS A 82 18.78 12.19 21.17
C LYS A 82 17.33 12.09 21.59
N THR A 83 16.50 12.99 21.08
CA THR A 83 15.04 12.98 21.29
C THR A 83 14.37 11.92 20.42
N PRO A 84 13.11 11.54 20.70
CA PRO A 84 12.36 10.62 19.85
C PRO A 84 12.34 11.05 18.37
N ALA A 85 12.17 12.34 18.08
CA ALA A 85 12.18 12.85 16.71
C ALA A 85 13.56 12.71 16.02
N MET A 86 14.66 12.92 16.75
CA MET A 86 16.01 12.74 16.23
C MET A 86 16.30 11.26 15.94
N VAL A 87 15.90 10.34 16.83
CA VAL A 87 16.04 8.90 16.63
C VAL A 87 15.21 8.45 15.41
N THR A 88 13.96 8.89 15.29
CA THR A 88 13.13 8.61 14.11
C THR A 88 13.80 9.08 12.82
N GLY A 89 14.36 10.29 12.80
CA GLY A 89 15.08 10.81 11.63
C GLY A 89 16.36 10.03 11.29
N GLU A 90 17.07 9.50 12.30
CA GLU A 90 18.21 8.62 12.07
C GLU A 90 17.79 7.26 11.49
N LEU A 91 16.72 6.67 12.01
CA LEU A 91 16.16 5.41 11.50
C LEU A 91 15.62 5.57 10.07
N ALA A 92 15.01 6.71 9.75
CA ALA A 92 14.59 7.08 8.40
C ALA A 92 15.76 7.02 7.41
N ARG A 93 16.90 7.64 7.77
CA ARG A 93 18.13 7.58 6.96
C ARG A 93 18.65 6.16 6.76
N TYR A 94 18.51 5.29 7.76
CA TYR A 94 18.84 3.87 7.59
C TYR A 94 17.90 3.18 6.61
N ALA A 95 16.58 3.41 6.71
CA ALA A 95 15.61 2.82 5.79
C ALA A 95 15.87 3.24 4.34
N ASP A 96 16.11 4.54 4.10
CA ASP A 96 16.46 5.09 2.79
C ASP A 96 17.70 4.42 2.21
N LYS A 97 18.74 4.21 3.03
CA LYS A 97 19.98 3.54 2.62
C LYS A 97 19.74 2.11 2.15
N TYR A 98 18.82 1.37 2.77
CA TYR A 98 18.51 -0.01 2.36
C TYR A 98 17.52 -0.09 1.19
N GLY A 99 16.78 0.99 0.91
CA GLY A 99 15.93 1.13 -0.28
C GLY A 99 14.74 0.16 -0.37
N ARG A 100 14.39 -0.50 0.73
CA ARG A 100 13.24 -1.44 0.81
C ARG A 100 11.92 -0.72 1.04
N PHE A 101 11.99 0.39 1.78
CA PHE A 101 10.93 1.32 2.13
C PHE A 101 11.61 2.62 2.59
N ALA A 102 10.87 3.70 2.61
CA ALA A 102 11.28 4.96 3.21
C ALA A 102 10.21 5.40 4.22
N PHE A 103 10.60 6.19 5.21
CA PHE A 103 9.65 6.87 6.08
C PHE A 103 10.24 8.17 6.61
N GLY A 104 9.40 9.09 7.03
CA GLY A 104 9.83 10.40 7.50
C GLY A 104 8.77 11.10 8.33
N LEU A 105 9.21 12.11 9.07
CA LEU A 105 8.32 13.01 9.79
C LEU A 105 8.18 14.29 8.96
N ALA A 106 6.95 14.78 8.85
CA ALA A 106 6.66 16.02 8.15
C ALA A 106 5.74 16.91 9.01
N SER A 107 5.94 18.22 8.99
CA SER A 107 5.09 19.18 9.71
C SER A 107 5.05 20.53 9.00
N ARG A 108 3.91 21.23 9.05
CA ARG A 108 3.81 22.61 8.55
C ARG A 108 4.67 23.60 9.35
N ASN A 109 4.99 23.27 10.60
CA ASN A 109 5.82 24.10 11.48
C ASN A 109 6.97 23.25 12.06
N PRO A 110 7.94 22.83 11.25
CA PRO A 110 8.96 21.88 11.68
C PRO A 110 10.07 22.58 12.47
N LEU A 111 10.45 22.01 13.62
CA LEU A 111 11.67 22.43 14.34
C LEU A 111 12.95 21.97 13.63
N ASN A 112 12.91 20.80 13.01
CA ASN A 112 13.98 20.28 12.16
C ASN A 112 13.65 20.60 10.70
N PRO A 113 14.45 21.42 9.98
CA PRO A 113 14.19 21.77 8.58
C PRO A 113 14.04 20.56 7.65
N ASP A 114 14.69 19.43 7.95
CA ASP A 114 14.55 18.19 7.19
C ASP A 114 13.12 17.61 7.21
N ASN A 115 12.29 18.03 8.17
CA ASN A 115 10.88 17.62 8.29
C ASN A 115 9.93 18.58 7.55
N THR A 116 10.46 19.40 6.62
CA THR A 116 9.64 20.24 5.77
C THR A 116 8.87 19.34 4.79
N PRO A 117 7.54 19.42 4.74
CA PRO A 117 6.72 18.51 3.96
C PRO A 117 6.91 18.72 2.46
N ASP A 118 6.92 17.61 1.71
CA ASP A 118 6.82 17.66 0.26
C ASP A 118 5.37 17.95 -0.20
N ALA A 119 5.13 17.99 -1.52
CA ALA A 119 3.82 18.28 -2.08
C ALA A 119 2.74 17.23 -1.70
N LEU A 120 3.12 15.96 -1.58
CA LEU A 120 2.22 14.86 -1.22
C LEU A 120 1.92 14.89 0.28
N GLU A 121 2.91 15.16 1.11
CA GLU A 121 2.77 15.31 2.55
C GLU A 121 1.95 16.55 2.90
N LEU A 122 2.13 17.66 2.18
CA LEU A 122 1.28 18.86 2.33
C LEU A 122 -0.18 18.57 2.01
N GLU A 123 -0.45 17.80 0.95
CA GLU A 123 -1.81 17.36 0.66
C GLU A 123 -2.35 16.43 1.75
N ALA A 124 -1.56 15.46 2.19
CA ALA A 124 -1.93 14.54 3.25
C ALA A 124 -2.26 15.29 4.55
N ILE A 125 -1.41 16.22 4.97
CA ILE A 125 -1.67 17.10 6.13
C ILE A 125 -3.00 17.83 5.94
N SER A 126 -3.24 18.43 4.77
CA SER A 126 -4.48 19.17 4.50
C SER A 126 -5.73 18.30 4.60
N ARG A 127 -5.63 17.03 4.20
CA ARG A 127 -6.73 16.04 4.28
C ARG A 127 -6.98 15.59 5.72
N LEU A 128 -5.91 15.37 6.48
CA LEU A 128 -5.97 15.00 7.89
C LEU A 128 -6.54 16.13 8.75
N GLU A 129 -6.18 17.39 8.46
CA GLU A 129 -6.77 18.60 9.07
C GLU A 129 -8.28 18.69 8.83
N GLN A 130 -8.79 18.11 7.74
CA GLN A 130 -10.22 18.05 7.42
C GLN A 130 -10.94 16.87 8.09
N GLY A 131 -10.23 16.06 8.89
CA GLY A 131 -10.80 14.94 9.64
C GLY A 131 -10.65 13.57 8.99
N GLU A 132 -9.87 13.44 7.92
CA GLU A 132 -9.48 12.11 7.44
C GLU A 132 -8.59 11.42 8.50
N ARG A 133 -8.75 10.09 8.66
CA ARG A 133 -7.99 9.32 9.66
C ARG A 133 -6.56 9.00 9.22
N LEU A 134 -6.38 8.81 7.92
CA LEU A 134 -5.12 8.50 7.25
C LEU A 134 -5.25 8.87 5.79
N PHE A 135 -4.12 9.11 5.13
CA PHE A 135 -4.04 9.38 3.70
C PHE A 135 -3.25 8.27 3.02
N THR A 136 -3.74 7.78 1.87
CA THR A 136 -2.97 6.85 1.03
C THR A 136 -2.96 7.27 -0.43
N ARG A 137 -1.87 6.94 -1.13
CA ARG A 137 -1.77 7.20 -2.56
C ARG A 137 -0.83 6.22 -3.26
N LEU A 138 -1.27 5.69 -4.40
CA LEU A 138 -0.40 4.97 -5.34
C LEU A 138 0.05 5.93 -6.45
N VAL A 139 1.33 6.30 -6.45
CA VAL A 139 1.98 7.07 -7.51
C VAL A 139 2.58 6.09 -8.52
N LEU A 140 2.31 6.25 -9.81
CA LEU A 140 2.77 5.32 -10.85
C LEU A 140 4.08 5.76 -11.53
N ARG A 141 4.41 7.06 -11.50
CA ARG A 141 5.57 7.66 -12.19
C ARG A 141 6.22 8.75 -11.32
N PRO A 142 7.55 8.95 -11.40
CA PRO A 142 8.51 8.27 -12.27
C PRO A 142 8.80 6.82 -11.84
N THR A 143 8.62 6.52 -10.55
CA THR A 143 8.67 5.17 -9.99
C THR A 143 7.34 4.85 -9.33
N THR A 144 6.96 3.57 -9.34
CA THR A 144 5.71 3.14 -8.71
C THR A 144 5.91 3.06 -7.19
N GLN A 145 5.23 3.93 -6.45
CA GLN A 145 5.37 4.07 -5.00
C GLN A 145 3.99 4.16 -4.35
N PHE A 146 3.83 3.46 -3.23
CA PHE A 146 2.67 3.57 -2.37
C PHE A 146 3.02 4.41 -1.15
N HIS A 147 2.29 5.50 -0.96
CA HIS A 147 2.42 6.40 0.18
C HIS A 147 1.29 6.12 1.16
N TYR A 148 1.66 6.08 2.44
CA TYR A 148 0.77 5.91 3.57
C TYR A 148 1.17 6.95 4.61
N VAL A 149 0.23 7.84 4.96
CA VAL A 149 0.51 8.99 5.83
C VAL A 149 -0.51 8.99 6.96
N VAL A 150 0.01 9.06 8.19
CA VAL A 150 -0.79 9.03 9.42
C VAL A 150 -0.51 10.25 10.29
N PRO A 151 -1.52 10.75 11.01
CA PRO A 151 -1.39 11.94 11.82
C PRO A 151 -0.50 11.71 13.05
N LEU A 152 0.22 12.76 13.46
CA LEU A 152 0.93 12.85 14.72
C LEU A 152 0.21 13.88 15.59
N HIS A 153 -0.62 13.39 16.51
CA HIS A 153 -1.28 14.24 17.49
C HIS A 153 -0.36 14.52 18.67
N THR A 154 -0.47 15.72 19.22
CA THR A 154 0.23 16.13 20.44
C THR A 154 -0.40 15.49 21.68
N ASP A 155 0.44 15.04 22.60
CA ASP A 155 0.07 14.68 23.98
C ASP A 155 0.68 15.69 24.98
N GLU A 156 0.40 15.54 26.27
CA GLU A 156 0.96 16.40 27.34
C GLU A 156 2.49 16.48 27.29
N ARG A 157 3.17 15.36 26.99
CA ARG A 157 4.64 15.27 26.92
C ARG A 157 5.20 16.03 25.72
N CYS A 158 4.46 16.09 24.60
CA CYS A 158 4.84 16.90 23.45
C CYS A 158 4.95 18.39 23.81
N LEU A 159 4.07 18.87 24.69
CA LEU A 159 4.00 20.29 25.06
C LEU A 159 5.23 20.77 25.86
N GLU A 160 5.99 19.87 26.49
CA GLU A 160 7.25 20.22 27.17
C GLU A 160 8.23 20.95 26.24
N CYS A 161 8.28 20.55 24.96
CA CYS A 161 9.13 21.16 23.95
C CYS A 161 8.35 22.03 22.97
N HIS A 162 7.07 21.71 22.72
CA HIS A 162 6.26 22.34 21.68
C HIS A 162 5.38 23.51 22.16
N TYR A 163 5.46 23.89 23.45
CA TYR A 163 4.67 25.01 23.99
C TYR A 163 4.88 26.34 23.25
N GLN A 164 6.11 26.59 22.77
CA GLN A 164 6.44 27.82 22.02
C GLN A 164 5.84 27.85 20.61
N GLN A 165 5.47 26.68 20.06
CA GLN A 165 4.83 26.57 18.75
C GLN A 165 3.32 26.81 18.81
N GLY A 166 2.75 26.94 20.02
CA GLY A 166 1.33 27.24 20.22
C GLY A 166 0.39 26.04 20.06
N TYR A 167 0.92 24.82 20.01
CA TYR A 167 0.09 23.61 19.99
C TYR A 167 -0.60 23.37 21.33
N ALA A 168 -1.85 22.91 21.27
CA ALA A 168 -2.61 22.33 22.37
C ALA A 168 -2.56 20.80 22.30
N GLU A 169 -3.01 20.12 23.35
CA GLU A 169 -3.19 18.66 23.33
C GLU A 169 -4.24 18.25 22.29
N GLY A 170 -3.95 17.21 21.51
CA GLY A 170 -4.81 16.71 20.44
C GLY A 170 -4.62 17.40 19.08
N ASP A 171 -3.85 18.49 19.01
CA ASP A 171 -3.53 19.16 17.75
C ASP A 171 -2.74 18.26 16.81
N LEU A 172 -2.94 18.44 15.50
CA LEU A 172 -2.12 17.80 14.48
C LEU A 172 -0.76 18.52 14.37
N ALA A 173 0.24 18.05 15.10
CA ALA A 173 1.59 18.63 15.06
C ALA A 173 2.41 18.22 13.83
N GLY A 174 2.01 17.15 13.16
CA GLY A 174 2.68 16.67 11.95
C GLY A 174 2.13 15.34 11.48
N VAL A 175 2.89 14.67 10.63
CA VAL A 175 2.56 13.37 10.06
C VAL A 175 3.77 12.46 10.03
N LEU A 176 3.51 11.15 10.12
CA LEU A 176 4.46 10.11 9.74
C LEU A 176 4.10 9.64 8.34
N SER A 177 5.03 9.81 7.41
CA SER A 177 4.92 9.36 6.02
C SER A 177 5.69 8.06 5.86
N VAL A 178 5.07 7.04 5.25
CA VAL A 178 5.70 5.76 4.89
C VAL A 178 5.53 5.56 3.39
N THR A 179 6.64 5.28 2.72
CA THR A 179 6.69 5.05 1.27
C THR A 179 7.21 3.65 0.96
N ILE A 180 6.42 2.86 0.23
CA ILE A 180 6.77 1.51 -0.21
C ILE A 180 6.93 1.50 -1.72
N PRO A 181 8.10 1.11 -2.26
CA PRO A 181 8.25 0.81 -3.68
C PRO A 181 7.28 -0.32 -4.10
N ALA A 182 6.37 -0.02 -5.00
CA ALA A 182 5.31 -0.94 -5.45
C ALA A 182 5.54 -1.48 -6.88
N GLY A 183 6.64 -1.09 -7.53
CA GLY A 183 6.92 -1.46 -8.92
C GLY A 183 7.00 -2.97 -9.17
N THR A 184 7.67 -3.71 -8.28
CA THR A 184 7.77 -5.19 -8.39
C THR A 184 6.40 -5.86 -8.20
N MET A 185 5.59 -5.34 -7.28
CA MET A 185 4.24 -5.86 -7.02
C MET A 185 3.30 -5.57 -8.18
N LEU A 186 3.41 -4.39 -8.79
CA LEU A 186 2.70 -4.03 -10.02
C LEU A 186 3.13 -4.92 -11.20
N GLN A 187 4.42 -5.21 -11.34
CA GLN A 187 4.93 -6.13 -12.36
C GLN A 187 4.38 -7.55 -12.15
N GLN A 188 4.31 -8.03 -10.91
CA GLN A 188 3.69 -9.32 -10.58
C GLN A 188 2.20 -9.33 -10.94
N LEU A 189 1.46 -8.25 -10.66
CA LEU A 189 0.06 -8.12 -11.07
C LEU A 189 -0.09 -8.25 -12.58
N TYR A 190 0.77 -7.61 -13.38
CA TYR A 190 0.74 -7.73 -14.84
C TYR A 190 1.02 -9.16 -15.32
N VAL A 191 2.05 -9.82 -14.76
CA VAL A 191 2.41 -11.20 -15.13
C VAL A 191 1.26 -12.16 -14.79
N VAL A 192 0.72 -12.09 -13.57
CA VAL A 192 -0.39 -12.94 -13.15
C VAL A 192 -1.65 -12.68 -13.99
N THR A 193 -1.94 -11.40 -14.30
CA THR A 193 -3.06 -11.04 -15.19
C THR A 193 -2.88 -11.64 -16.58
N ALA A 194 -1.69 -11.50 -17.18
CA ALA A 194 -1.39 -12.07 -18.50
C ALA A 194 -1.52 -13.61 -18.51
N THR A 195 -1.00 -14.28 -17.48
CA THR A 195 -1.14 -15.72 -17.30
C THR A 195 -2.61 -16.14 -17.18
N ASN A 196 -3.43 -15.41 -16.40
CA ASN A 196 -4.86 -15.69 -16.28
C ASN A 196 -5.62 -15.48 -17.60
N VAL A 197 -5.25 -14.46 -18.39
CA VAL A 197 -5.80 -14.26 -19.73
C VAL A 197 -5.48 -15.45 -20.63
N VAL A 198 -4.23 -15.93 -20.63
CA VAL A 198 -3.84 -17.12 -21.41
C VAL A 198 -4.64 -18.35 -20.96
N PHE A 199 -4.77 -18.60 -19.66
CA PHE A 199 -5.57 -19.71 -19.14
C PHE A 199 -7.05 -19.58 -19.51
N ALA A 200 -7.62 -18.38 -19.46
CA ALA A 200 -9.00 -18.11 -19.87
C ALA A 200 -9.22 -18.44 -21.36
N LEU A 201 -8.29 -18.03 -22.23
CA LEU A 201 -8.34 -18.32 -23.66
C LEU A 201 -8.23 -19.83 -23.95
N VAL A 202 -7.29 -20.53 -23.28
CA VAL A 202 -7.13 -21.99 -23.41
C VAL A 202 -8.38 -22.73 -22.92
N THR A 203 -8.92 -22.32 -21.77
CA THR A 203 -10.13 -22.92 -21.20
C THR A 203 -11.33 -22.72 -22.11
N PHE A 204 -11.50 -21.51 -22.66
CA PHE A 204 -12.55 -21.23 -23.64
C PHE A 204 -12.38 -22.10 -24.89
N ALA A 205 -11.18 -22.18 -25.46
CA ALA A 205 -10.91 -23.00 -26.65
C ALA A 205 -11.26 -24.48 -26.40
N LEU A 206 -10.77 -25.07 -25.32
CA LEU A 206 -11.07 -26.46 -24.95
C LEU A 206 -12.56 -26.69 -24.72
N ALA A 207 -13.23 -25.79 -23.99
CA ALA A 207 -14.67 -25.90 -23.73
C ALA A 207 -15.49 -25.84 -25.03
N THR A 208 -15.10 -24.99 -25.99
CA THR A 208 -15.78 -24.92 -27.29
C THR A 208 -15.55 -26.18 -28.16
N LEU A 209 -14.37 -26.80 -28.08
CA LEU A 209 -14.08 -28.07 -28.75
C LEU A 209 -14.91 -29.22 -28.16
N LEU A 210 -14.89 -29.36 -26.83
CA LEU A 210 -15.66 -30.38 -26.11
C LEU A 210 -17.18 -30.23 -26.33
N ALA A 211 -17.70 -29.00 -26.29
CA ALA A 211 -19.10 -28.73 -26.60
C ALA A 211 -19.46 -29.15 -28.04
N SER A 212 -18.55 -28.90 -29.00
CA SER A 212 -18.75 -29.29 -30.39
C SER A 212 -18.76 -30.82 -30.55
N ASP A 213 -17.85 -31.53 -29.89
CA ASP A 213 -17.78 -33.00 -29.94
C ASP A 213 -18.96 -33.67 -29.24
N TRP A 214 -19.42 -33.12 -28.11
CA TRP A 214 -20.60 -33.60 -27.40
C TRP A 214 -21.87 -33.48 -28.25
N VAL A 215 -22.08 -32.33 -28.91
CA VAL A 215 -23.23 -32.14 -29.82
C VAL A 215 -23.18 -33.13 -30.99
N LYS A 216 -21.99 -33.37 -31.58
CA LYS A 216 -21.82 -34.38 -32.65
C LYS A 216 -22.17 -35.79 -32.16
N LYS A 217 -21.65 -36.23 -31.00
CA LYS A 217 -21.91 -37.57 -30.45
C LYS A 217 -23.38 -37.77 -30.05
N SER A 218 -23.98 -36.77 -29.40
CA SER A 218 -25.41 -36.76 -29.04
C SER A 218 -26.34 -36.87 -30.25
N PHE A 219 -25.88 -36.40 -31.42
CA PHE A 219 -26.59 -36.59 -32.68
C PHE A 219 -26.44 -38.04 -33.20
N TYR A 220 -25.21 -38.57 -33.30
CA TYR A 220 -24.96 -39.94 -33.80
C TYR A 220 -25.74 -41.01 -33.02
N CYS A 221 -25.79 -40.94 -31.69
CA CYS A 221 -26.54 -41.91 -30.87
C CYS A 221 -28.07 -41.85 -31.11
N ARG A 222 -28.61 -40.71 -31.51
CA ARG A 222 -30.06 -40.51 -31.72
C ARG A 222 -30.57 -41.05 -33.06
N TRP A 223 -29.67 -41.47 -33.95
CA TRP A 223 -29.98 -42.02 -35.27
C TRP A 223 -29.78 -43.54 -35.36
N GLN A 224 -29.24 -44.19 -34.33
CA GLN A 224 -29.05 -45.65 -34.27
C GLN A 224 -30.18 -46.38 -33.52
N THR A 225 -31.23 -45.66 -33.11
CA THR A 225 -32.47 -46.19 -32.49
C THR A 225 -33.65 -45.82 -33.36
#